data_AF-A7KB57-F1
#
_entry.id   AF-A7KB57-F1
#
_cell.length_a   1.000
_cell.length_b   1.000
_cell.length_c   1.000
_cell.angle_alpha   90.00
_cell.angle_beta   90.00
_cell.angle_gamma   90.00
#
_symmetry.space_group_name_H-M   'P 1'
#
loop_
_entity.id
_entity.type
_entity.pdbx_description
1 polymer ?
#
loop_
_entity_poly.entity_id
_entity_poly.type
_entity_poly.pdbx_seq_one_letter_code
_entity_poly.pdbx_strand_id
1 'polypeptide(L)'
;FSLLKQPISSTLNQHLIDYPTPSNLSYWWGFGSLAGICLVIQIVTGVFLAMHYTPHVDDAFNSVEHIMRDVEGGWLLRYMHANGASMFFIVVHLHIFRGLYHASYSSPREFVRCLGVVIFLLMIVTAFIGYVLPWGQMSFWGATVITSLASAIPVVGDTIVTWLWGGFSVDNATLNRFFSLHHLLPFILVGASLLHLAALHQYGSNNPLGVHSEMDKISFYPYFVVKDLVGWVAFAIFFSIWIFYAPNVLGHPDN
;
A
#
# COMPACT_ATOMS: atom_id res chain seq x y z
N PHE A 1 23.45 -7.65 31.39
CA PHE A 1 22.21 -8.28 30.90
C PHE A 1 21.27 -7.19 30.42
N SER A 2 20.85 -7.21 29.15
CA SER A 2 19.88 -6.24 28.60
C SER A 2 18.59 -6.97 28.29
N LEU A 3 17.45 -6.35 28.61
CA LEU A 3 16.14 -6.86 28.22
C LEU A 3 16.07 -7.09 26.71
N LEU A 4 16.69 -6.22 25.92
CA LEU A 4 16.72 -6.30 24.45
C LEU A 4 17.28 -7.61 23.91
N LYS A 5 18.20 -8.26 24.64
CA LYS A 5 18.83 -9.52 24.23
C LYS A 5 18.05 -10.77 24.68
N GLN A 6 16.92 -10.61 25.37
CA GLN A 6 16.08 -11.73 25.78
C GLN A 6 15.24 -12.27 24.62
N PRO A 7 14.81 -13.55 24.63
CA PRO A 7 14.08 -14.16 23.52
C PRO A 7 12.85 -13.37 23.04
N ILE A 8 12.13 -12.72 23.96
CA ILE A 8 10.95 -11.90 23.66
C ILE A 8 11.25 -10.70 22.74
N SER A 9 12.47 -10.15 22.80
CA SER A 9 12.85 -8.93 22.06
C SER A 9 14.06 -9.12 21.16
N SER A 10 14.74 -10.28 21.22
CA SER A 10 16.00 -10.51 20.51
C SER A 10 15.86 -10.30 19.00
N THR A 11 14.79 -10.81 18.40
CA THR A 11 14.51 -10.63 16.97
C THR A 11 14.27 -9.16 16.61
N LEU A 12 13.49 -8.43 17.42
CA LEU A 12 13.26 -6.99 17.23
C LEU A 12 14.56 -6.20 17.40
N ASN A 13 15.37 -6.56 18.40
CA ASN A 13 16.66 -5.93 18.62
C ASN A 13 17.58 -6.12 17.40
N GLN A 14 17.74 -7.35 16.92
CA GLN A 14 18.63 -7.64 15.79
C GLN A 14 18.18 -7.00 14.48
N HIS A 15 16.88 -6.94 14.20
CA HIS A 15 16.36 -6.49 12.91
C HIS A 15 15.87 -5.04 12.87
N LEU A 16 15.67 -4.38 14.01
CA LEU A 16 15.20 -2.99 14.06
C LEU A 16 16.11 -2.05 14.86
N ILE A 17 16.89 -2.55 15.83
CA ILE A 17 17.75 -1.72 16.67
C ILE A 17 19.20 -1.81 16.18
N ASP A 18 19.78 -3.00 16.25
CA ASP A 18 21.19 -3.28 15.98
C ASP A 18 21.46 -3.60 14.50
N TYR A 19 20.44 -3.59 13.63
CA TYR A 19 20.60 -3.94 12.22
C TYR A 19 21.61 -2.99 11.52
N PRO A 20 22.74 -3.49 11.01
CA PRO A 20 23.82 -2.65 10.51
C PRO A 20 23.51 -2.13 9.11
N THR A 21 23.51 -0.81 8.95
CA THR A 21 23.07 -0.11 7.74
C THR A 21 24.18 0.83 7.25
N PRO A 22 24.42 0.97 5.92
CA PRO A 22 25.47 1.87 5.41
C PRO A 22 25.28 3.30 5.91
N SER A 23 26.33 3.91 6.45
CA SER A 23 26.26 5.24 7.10
C SER A 23 25.76 6.37 6.16
N ASN A 24 25.93 6.20 4.85
CA ASN A 24 25.72 7.22 3.84
C ASN A 24 24.40 7.12 3.07
N LEU A 25 23.39 6.38 3.56
CA LEU A 25 22.08 6.42 2.91
C LEU A 25 21.56 7.85 2.86
N SER A 26 20.86 8.23 1.81
CA SER A 26 20.18 9.53 1.70
C SER A 26 18.70 9.41 2.12
N TYR A 27 17.92 10.50 2.03
CA TYR A 27 16.49 10.48 2.39
C TYR A 27 15.64 9.58 1.47
N TRP A 28 16.15 9.21 0.29
CA TRP A 28 15.42 8.33 -0.64
C TRP A 28 15.06 6.97 -0.03
N TRP A 29 15.87 6.44 0.90
CA TRP A 29 15.56 5.18 1.58
C TRP A 29 14.36 5.26 2.52
N GLY A 30 14.02 6.46 3.00
CA GLY A 30 12.85 6.70 3.87
C GLY A 30 11.52 6.38 3.17
N PHE A 31 11.46 6.40 1.83
CA PHE A 31 10.23 6.02 1.11
C PHE A 31 9.84 4.55 1.27
N GLY A 32 10.80 3.65 1.56
CA GLY A 32 10.47 2.26 1.89
C GLY A 32 9.77 2.14 3.25
N SER A 33 10.33 2.83 4.26
CA SER A 33 9.75 2.96 5.61
C SER A 33 8.35 3.61 5.55
N LEU A 34 8.22 4.68 4.75
CA LEU A 34 6.98 5.41 4.59
C LEU A 34 5.88 4.60 3.88
N ALA A 35 6.23 3.74 2.93
CA ALA A 35 5.28 2.82 2.31
C ALA A 35 4.64 1.87 3.35
N GLY A 36 5.41 1.41 4.34
CA GLY A 36 4.89 0.63 5.47
C GLY A 36 3.89 1.43 6.32
N ILE A 37 4.16 2.72 6.58
CA ILE A 37 3.23 3.61 7.28
C ILE A 37 1.94 3.80 6.47
N CYS A 38 2.03 4.04 5.17
CA CYS A 38 0.86 4.16 4.30
C CYS A 38 0.01 2.89 4.37
N LEU A 39 0.61 1.70 4.32
CA LEU A 39 -0.11 0.43 4.45
C LEU A 39 -0.86 0.33 5.78
N VAL A 40 -0.23 0.70 6.90
CA VAL A 40 -0.89 0.72 8.21
C VAL A 40 -2.06 1.70 8.24
N ILE A 41 -1.88 2.92 7.72
CA ILE A 41 -2.96 3.92 7.62
C ILE A 41 -4.13 3.36 6.83
N GLN A 42 -3.87 2.72 5.67
CA GLN A 42 -4.92 2.15 4.82
C GLN A 42 -5.68 1.02 5.53
N ILE A 43 -4.99 0.11 6.21
CA ILE A 43 -5.63 -0.99 6.95
C ILE A 43 -6.49 -0.43 8.09
N VAL A 44 -5.95 0.47 8.90
CA VAL A 44 -6.68 1.03 10.05
C VAL A 44 -7.91 1.78 9.56
N THR A 45 -7.75 2.75 8.66
CA THR A 45 -8.90 3.52 8.12
C THR A 45 -9.91 2.63 7.42
N GLY A 46 -9.45 1.63 6.64
CA GLY A 46 -10.32 0.70 5.93
C GLY A 46 -11.17 -0.17 6.86
N VAL A 47 -10.59 -0.68 7.95
CA VAL A 47 -11.32 -1.46 8.97
C VAL A 47 -12.41 -0.62 9.63
N PHE A 48 -12.11 0.63 10.03
CA PHE A 48 -13.12 1.51 10.63
C PHE A 48 -14.21 1.92 9.62
N LEU A 49 -13.86 2.16 8.35
CA LEU A 49 -14.86 2.41 7.29
C LEU A 49 -15.76 1.20 7.04
N ALA A 50 -15.19 -0.01 7.05
CA ALA A 50 -15.93 -1.25 6.84
C ALA A 50 -16.99 -1.53 7.92
N MET A 51 -16.84 -0.95 9.12
CA MET A 51 -17.88 -1.04 10.18
C MET A 51 -19.18 -0.33 9.80
N HIS A 52 -19.15 0.58 8.81
CA HIS A 52 -20.29 1.41 8.40
C HIS A 52 -20.69 1.23 6.93
N TYR A 53 -19.90 0.51 6.13
CA TYR A 53 -20.14 0.30 4.70
C TYR A 53 -21.04 -0.91 4.44
N THR A 54 -21.96 -0.79 3.47
CA THR A 54 -22.86 -1.89 3.07
C THR A 54 -22.58 -2.34 1.63
N PRO A 55 -22.11 -3.58 1.40
CA PRO A 55 -21.80 -4.10 0.06
C PRO A 55 -23.04 -4.62 -0.68
N HIS A 56 -24.01 -3.74 -0.91
CA HIS A 56 -25.22 -3.99 -1.70
C HIS A 56 -25.41 -2.88 -2.74
N VAL A 57 -25.77 -3.20 -3.99
CA VAL A 57 -25.83 -2.21 -5.10
C VAL A 57 -26.77 -1.05 -4.84
N ASP A 58 -27.87 -1.28 -4.12
CA ASP A 58 -28.85 -0.24 -3.79
C ASP A 58 -28.38 0.68 -2.64
N ASP A 59 -27.43 0.22 -1.81
CA ASP A 59 -27.06 0.85 -0.55
C ASP A 59 -25.60 1.34 -0.51
N ALA A 60 -24.72 0.85 -1.38
CA ALA A 60 -23.28 1.11 -1.31
C ALA A 60 -22.97 2.62 -1.31
N PHE A 61 -23.50 3.36 -2.27
CA PHE A 61 -23.30 4.82 -2.35
C PHE A 61 -23.89 5.54 -1.13
N ASN A 62 -25.12 5.18 -0.75
CA ASN A 62 -25.80 5.79 0.40
C ASN A 62 -25.05 5.52 1.73
N SER A 63 -24.46 4.33 1.89
CA SER A 63 -23.65 3.99 3.06
C SER A 63 -22.35 4.80 3.12
N VAL A 64 -21.76 5.14 1.96
CA VAL A 64 -20.61 6.05 1.88
C VAL A 64 -21.01 7.48 2.24
N GLU A 65 -22.18 7.95 1.80
CA GLU A 65 -22.71 9.26 2.21
C GLU A 65 -23.07 9.32 3.70
N HIS A 66 -23.58 8.22 4.26
CA HIS A 66 -23.80 8.06 5.70
C HIS A 66 -22.48 8.23 6.48
N ILE A 67 -21.41 7.57 6.05
CA ILE A 67 -20.06 7.76 6.62
C ILE A 67 -19.63 9.23 6.54
N MET A 68 -19.89 9.89 5.41
CA MET A 68 -19.49 11.29 5.21
C MET A 68 -20.23 12.27 6.11
N ARG A 69 -21.48 12.00 6.47
CA ARG A 69 -22.39 13.01 7.05
C ARG A 69 -22.79 12.71 8.49
N ASP A 70 -23.06 11.45 8.80
CA ASP A 70 -23.71 11.07 10.06
C ASP A 70 -22.73 10.47 11.07
N VAL A 71 -21.68 9.79 10.59
CA VAL A 71 -20.64 9.23 11.44
C VAL A 71 -19.73 10.35 11.92
N GLU A 72 -19.62 10.54 13.23
CA GLU A 72 -18.71 11.53 13.83
C GLU A 72 -17.27 11.25 13.41
N GLY A 73 -16.67 12.19 12.65
CA GLY A 73 -15.33 12.02 12.08
C GLY A 73 -15.25 11.05 10.89
N GLY A 74 -16.37 10.55 10.36
CA GLY A 74 -16.39 9.63 9.23
C GLY A 74 -15.86 10.25 7.92
N TRP A 75 -16.09 11.55 7.71
CA TRP A 75 -15.48 12.30 6.60
C TRP A 75 -13.94 12.25 6.64
N LEU A 76 -13.35 12.33 7.84
CA LEU A 76 -11.91 12.25 8.02
C LEU A 76 -11.42 10.84 7.67
N LEU A 77 -12.11 9.80 8.14
CA LEU A 77 -11.79 8.41 7.78
C LEU A 77 -11.82 8.19 6.27
N ARG A 78 -12.89 8.64 5.59
CA ARG A 78 -13.02 8.47 4.13
C ARG A 78 -11.93 9.22 3.38
N TYR A 79 -11.65 10.48 3.73
CA TYR A 79 -10.61 11.25 3.05
C TYR A 79 -9.20 10.77 3.38
N MET A 80 -8.93 10.28 4.59
CA MET A 80 -7.68 9.61 4.92
C MET A 80 -7.52 8.32 4.11
N HIS A 81 -8.58 7.54 3.91
CA HIS A 81 -8.49 6.31 3.13
C HIS A 81 -8.26 6.61 1.65
N ALA A 82 -9.09 7.48 1.04
CA ALA A 82 -9.00 7.83 -0.37
C ALA A 82 -7.67 8.53 -0.73
N ASN A 83 -7.33 9.63 -0.06
CA ASN A 83 -6.08 10.34 -0.32
C ASN A 83 -4.87 9.53 0.15
N GLY A 84 -5.03 8.68 1.17
CA GLY A 84 -3.99 7.77 1.63
C GLY A 84 -3.62 6.72 0.59
N ALA A 85 -4.58 6.25 -0.22
CA ALA A 85 -4.29 5.38 -1.35
C ALA A 85 -3.42 6.10 -2.40
N SER A 86 -3.78 7.34 -2.76
CA SER A 86 -2.96 8.17 -3.67
C SER A 86 -1.55 8.39 -3.12
N MET A 87 -1.44 8.73 -1.83
CA MET A 87 -0.16 8.86 -1.14
C MET A 87 0.65 7.56 -1.18
N PHE A 88 0.01 6.41 -0.95
CA PHE A 88 0.66 5.11 -0.97
C PHE A 88 1.27 4.81 -2.34
N PHE A 89 0.56 5.08 -3.42
CA PHE A 89 1.13 4.97 -4.76
C PHE A 89 2.26 5.97 -4.98
N ILE A 90 2.14 7.23 -4.58
CA ILE A 90 3.23 8.22 -4.74
C ILE A 90 4.52 7.72 -4.07
N VAL A 91 4.45 7.29 -2.81
CA VAL A 91 5.65 6.84 -2.07
C VAL A 91 6.23 5.56 -2.66
N VAL A 92 5.40 4.63 -3.14
CA VAL A 92 5.87 3.39 -3.79
C VAL A 92 6.49 3.67 -5.15
N HIS A 93 5.95 4.61 -5.94
CA HIS A 93 6.60 5.04 -7.18
C HIS A 93 7.98 5.64 -6.90
N LEU A 94 8.10 6.54 -5.90
CA LEU A 94 9.38 7.10 -5.48
C LEU A 94 10.35 5.99 -5.01
N HIS A 95 9.84 4.98 -4.30
CA HIS A 95 10.62 3.82 -3.87
C HIS A 95 11.13 2.99 -5.06
N ILE A 96 10.28 2.73 -6.06
CA ILE A 96 10.65 2.01 -7.30
C ILE A 96 11.69 2.81 -8.07
N PHE A 97 11.49 4.11 -8.28
CA PHE A 97 12.40 4.95 -9.06
C PHE A 97 13.76 5.11 -8.38
N ARG A 98 13.83 5.22 -7.05
CA ARG A 98 15.10 5.12 -6.32
C ARG A 98 15.79 3.80 -6.61
N GLY A 99 15.05 2.69 -6.59
CA GLY A 99 15.57 1.35 -6.87
C GLY A 99 16.14 1.24 -8.28
N LEU A 100 15.48 1.86 -9.27
CA LEU A 100 15.97 1.95 -10.64
C LEU A 100 17.24 2.80 -10.73
N TYR A 101 17.22 4.00 -10.15
CA TYR A 101 18.32 4.96 -10.20
C TYR A 101 19.63 4.40 -9.59
N HIS A 102 19.54 3.76 -8.43
CA HIS A 102 20.70 3.17 -7.75
C HIS A 102 20.96 1.71 -8.13
N ALA A 103 20.38 1.22 -9.22
CA ALA A 103 20.50 -0.17 -9.68
C ALA A 103 20.32 -1.20 -8.53
N SER A 104 19.40 -0.93 -7.61
CA SER A 104 19.16 -1.78 -6.42
C SER A 104 18.57 -3.15 -6.77
N TYR A 105 18.14 -3.33 -8.02
CA TYR A 105 17.67 -4.59 -8.59
C TYR A 105 18.81 -5.53 -9.02
N SER A 106 20.06 -5.05 -9.00
CA SER A 106 21.23 -5.87 -9.33
C SER A 106 21.50 -6.92 -8.26
N SER A 107 22.35 -7.90 -8.60
CA SER A 107 22.78 -8.95 -7.68
C SER A 107 23.36 -8.38 -6.39
N PRO A 108 23.08 -8.95 -5.20
CA PRO A 108 22.34 -10.20 -4.93
C PRO A 108 20.87 -9.96 -4.49
N ARG A 109 20.21 -8.89 -4.98
CA ARG A 109 18.88 -8.45 -4.53
C ARG A 109 17.77 -8.72 -5.54
N GLU A 110 17.97 -9.66 -6.45
CA GLU A 110 17.01 -10.02 -7.49
C GLU A 110 15.67 -10.45 -6.87
N PHE A 111 15.71 -11.25 -5.80
CA PHE A 111 14.52 -11.71 -5.11
C PHE A 111 13.76 -10.57 -4.40
N VAL A 112 14.48 -9.61 -3.82
CA VAL A 112 13.88 -8.38 -3.24
C VAL A 112 13.12 -7.62 -4.33
N ARG A 113 13.71 -7.45 -5.52
CA ARG A 113 13.05 -6.81 -6.67
C ARG A 113 11.83 -7.60 -7.14
N CYS A 114 11.91 -8.92 -7.25
CA CYS A 114 10.76 -9.75 -7.64
C CYS A 114 9.60 -9.64 -6.63
N LEU A 115 9.89 -9.69 -5.33
CA LEU A 115 8.87 -9.46 -4.29
C LEU A 115 8.28 -8.04 -4.40
N GLY A 116 9.08 -7.03 -4.69
CA GLY A 116 8.61 -5.66 -4.94
C GLY A 116 7.62 -5.57 -6.11
N VAL A 117 7.84 -6.32 -7.19
CA VAL A 117 6.90 -6.41 -8.33
C VAL A 117 5.60 -7.09 -7.91
N VAL A 118 5.67 -8.18 -7.15
CA VAL A 118 4.47 -8.87 -6.62
C VAL A 118 3.66 -7.94 -5.70
N ILE A 119 4.33 -7.23 -4.80
CA ILE A 119 3.72 -6.19 -3.94
C ILE A 119 3.03 -5.13 -4.79
N PHE A 120 3.68 -4.63 -5.84
CA PHE A 120 3.12 -3.61 -6.71
C PHE A 120 1.86 -4.09 -7.44
N LEU A 121 1.84 -5.34 -7.93
CA LEU A 121 0.65 -5.95 -8.52
C LEU A 121 -0.49 -6.09 -7.49
N LEU A 122 -0.18 -6.56 -6.28
CA LEU A 122 -1.16 -6.65 -5.20
C LEU A 122 -1.74 -5.28 -4.85
N MET A 123 -0.92 -4.22 -4.80
CA MET A 123 -1.38 -2.86 -4.57
C MET A 123 -2.34 -2.38 -5.66
N ILE A 124 -2.00 -2.58 -6.94
CA ILE A 124 -2.85 -2.20 -8.07
C ILE A 124 -4.21 -2.89 -7.97
N VAL A 125 -4.22 -4.21 -7.76
CA VAL A 125 -5.47 -4.98 -7.66
C VAL A 125 -6.29 -4.49 -6.47
N THR A 126 -5.67 -4.36 -5.28
CA THR A 126 -6.34 -3.93 -4.05
C THR A 126 -6.97 -2.55 -4.21
N ALA A 127 -6.24 -1.59 -4.77
CA ALA A 127 -6.73 -0.24 -4.97
C ALA A 127 -7.85 -0.16 -6.01
N PHE A 128 -7.72 -0.91 -7.11
CA PHE A 128 -8.76 -0.98 -8.13
C PHE A 128 -10.07 -1.51 -7.55
N ILE A 129 -10.06 -2.67 -6.89
CA ILE A 129 -11.29 -3.25 -6.34
C ILE A 129 -11.86 -2.41 -5.18
N GLY A 130 -11.01 -1.69 -4.43
CA GLY A 130 -11.44 -0.70 -3.44
C GLY A 130 -12.12 0.50 -4.06
N TYR A 131 -11.62 0.98 -5.20
CA TYR A 131 -12.20 2.06 -5.97
C TYR A 131 -13.58 1.71 -6.55
N VAL A 132 -13.90 0.42 -6.73
CA VAL A 132 -15.23 -0.01 -7.17
C VAL A 132 -16.30 0.15 -6.06
N LEU A 133 -15.90 0.10 -4.78
CA LEU A 133 -16.83 0.01 -3.65
C LEU A 133 -17.76 1.21 -3.46
N PRO A 134 -17.36 2.47 -3.69
CA PRO A 134 -18.29 3.60 -3.60
C PRO A 134 -19.46 3.52 -4.58
N TRP A 135 -19.34 2.70 -5.63
CA TRP A 135 -20.39 2.43 -6.61
C TRP A 135 -20.92 3.67 -7.35
N GLY A 136 -20.05 4.68 -7.56
CA GLY A 136 -20.34 5.81 -8.46
C GLY A 136 -20.12 5.47 -9.94
N GLN A 137 -20.32 6.44 -10.83
CA GLN A 137 -20.25 6.19 -12.29
C GLN A 137 -18.87 5.71 -12.72
N MET A 138 -17.81 6.38 -12.24
CA MET A 138 -16.44 5.97 -12.60
C MET A 138 -16.07 4.63 -11.98
N SER A 139 -16.54 4.33 -10.77
CA SER A 139 -16.39 3.02 -10.15
C SER A 139 -16.99 1.90 -11.02
N PHE A 140 -18.25 2.05 -11.43
CA PHE A 140 -18.98 1.04 -12.20
C PHE A 140 -18.40 0.83 -13.61
N TRP A 141 -18.16 1.92 -14.34
CA TRP A 141 -17.61 1.83 -15.70
C TRP A 141 -16.15 1.38 -15.69
N GLY A 142 -15.37 1.84 -14.71
CA GLY A 142 -14.00 1.37 -14.50
C GLY A 142 -13.96 -0.14 -14.26
N ALA A 143 -14.85 -0.65 -13.40
CA ALA A 143 -15.00 -2.08 -13.16
C ALA A 143 -15.32 -2.83 -14.47
N THR A 144 -16.33 -2.36 -15.19
CA THR A 144 -16.81 -2.97 -16.44
C THR A 144 -15.70 -3.05 -17.49
N VAL A 145 -15.04 -1.93 -17.78
CA VAL A 145 -13.99 -1.87 -18.82
C VAL A 145 -12.80 -2.75 -18.44
N ILE A 146 -12.23 -2.59 -17.24
CA ILE A 146 -11.01 -3.30 -16.85
C ILE A 146 -11.24 -4.81 -16.80
N THR A 147 -12.36 -5.25 -16.23
CA THR A 147 -12.65 -6.69 -16.14
C THR A 147 -13.03 -7.29 -17.49
N SER A 148 -13.70 -6.54 -18.37
CA SER A 148 -14.00 -6.98 -19.75
C SER A 148 -12.73 -7.24 -20.56
N LEU A 149 -11.63 -6.53 -20.31
CA LEU A 149 -10.36 -6.77 -21.02
C LEU A 149 -9.80 -8.19 -20.79
N ALA A 150 -10.24 -8.91 -19.74
CA ALA A 150 -9.87 -10.31 -19.55
C ALA A 150 -10.46 -11.24 -20.63
N SER A 151 -11.48 -10.80 -21.40
CA SER A 151 -12.02 -11.55 -22.54
C SER A 151 -11.01 -11.68 -23.69
N ALA A 152 -9.95 -10.87 -23.72
CA ALA A 152 -8.90 -10.95 -24.72
C ALA A 152 -8.04 -12.23 -24.61
N ILE A 153 -8.17 -13.01 -23.54
CA ILE A 153 -7.44 -14.27 -23.37
C ILE A 153 -8.01 -15.34 -24.32
N PRO A 154 -7.21 -15.91 -25.24
CA PRO A 154 -7.67 -16.96 -26.13
C PRO A 154 -8.21 -18.16 -25.36
N VAL A 155 -9.19 -18.87 -25.94
CA VAL A 155 -9.79 -20.12 -25.44
C VAL A 155 -10.68 -19.96 -24.18
N VAL A 156 -10.34 -19.07 -23.24
CA VAL A 156 -11.01 -19.01 -21.92
C VAL A 156 -11.52 -17.63 -21.51
N GLY A 157 -11.29 -16.58 -22.31
CA GLY A 157 -11.58 -15.18 -21.95
C GLY A 157 -13.00 -14.96 -21.43
N ASP A 158 -14.03 -15.29 -22.21
CA ASP A 158 -15.43 -15.09 -21.82
C ASP A 158 -15.84 -15.89 -20.57
N THR A 159 -15.28 -17.09 -20.41
CA THR A 159 -15.47 -17.93 -19.22
C THR A 159 -14.91 -17.25 -17.97
N ILE A 160 -13.71 -16.65 -18.07
CA ILE A 160 -13.08 -15.91 -16.97
C ILE A 160 -13.91 -14.68 -16.61
N VAL A 161 -14.36 -13.90 -17.60
CA VAL A 161 -15.16 -12.69 -17.37
C VAL A 161 -16.48 -13.03 -16.69
N THR A 162 -17.22 -14.01 -17.23
CA THR A 162 -18.50 -14.44 -16.66
C THR A 162 -18.35 -14.97 -15.24
N TRP A 163 -17.28 -15.73 -14.96
CA TRP A 163 -16.95 -16.19 -13.61
C TRP A 163 -16.59 -15.04 -12.67
N LEU A 164 -15.78 -14.09 -13.13
CA LEU A 164 -15.31 -12.96 -12.33
C LEU A 164 -16.45 -12.01 -11.97
N TRP A 165 -17.40 -11.79 -12.87
CA TRP A 165 -18.64 -11.06 -12.58
C TRP A 165 -19.59 -11.89 -11.73
N GLY A 166 -19.64 -13.21 -11.94
CA GLY A 166 -20.64 -14.07 -11.33
C GLY A 166 -22.03 -13.82 -11.92
N GLY A 167 -22.08 -13.44 -13.20
CA GLY A 167 -23.27 -13.03 -13.93
C GLY A 167 -22.89 -12.54 -15.33
N PHE A 168 -23.84 -11.90 -16.02
CA PHE A 168 -23.66 -11.42 -17.40
C PHE A 168 -23.08 -10.00 -17.49
N SER A 169 -23.01 -9.29 -16.38
CA SER A 169 -22.48 -7.93 -16.27
C SER A 169 -21.96 -7.67 -14.86
N VAL A 170 -21.27 -6.55 -14.67
CA VAL A 170 -20.96 -6.03 -13.34
C VAL A 170 -22.27 -5.71 -12.60
N ASP A 171 -22.49 -6.36 -11.46
CA ASP A 171 -23.71 -6.27 -10.66
C ASP A 171 -23.40 -6.58 -9.17
N ASN A 172 -24.42 -6.79 -8.35
CA ASN A 172 -24.32 -7.02 -6.91
C ASN A 172 -23.38 -8.16 -6.51
N ALA A 173 -23.37 -9.26 -7.27
CA ALA A 173 -22.44 -10.35 -7.04
C ALA A 173 -20.97 -9.90 -7.18
N THR A 174 -20.67 -9.05 -8.15
CA THR A 174 -19.34 -8.47 -8.36
C THR A 174 -18.97 -7.53 -7.22
N LEU A 175 -19.87 -6.62 -6.84
CA LEU A 175 -19.63 -5.65 -5.78
C LEU A 175 -19.31 -6.33 -4.44
N ASN A 176 -20.13 -7.30 -4.03
CA ASN A 176 -19.93 -8.01 -2.77
C ASN A 176 -18.62 -8.82 -2.77
N ARG A 177 -18.32 -9.50 -3.90
CA ARG A 177 -17.05 -10.21 -4.08
C ARG A 177 -15.85 -9.27 -3.98
N PHE A 178 -15.92 -8.11 -4.62
CA PHE A 178 -14.84 -7.13 -4.61
C PHE A 178 -14.64 -6.52 -3.22
N PHE A 179 -15.70 -6.29 -2.45
CA PHE A 179 -15.58 -5.89 -1.04
C PHE A 179 -14.83 -6.94 -0.21
N SER A 180 -15.23 -8.21 -0.33
CA SER A 180 -14.58 -9.31 0.40
C SER A 180 -13.09 -9.42 0.06
N LEU A 181 -12.75 -9.38 -1.24
CA LEU A 181 -11.36 -9.42 -1.70
C LEU A 181 -10.58 -8.16 -1.28
N HIS A 182 -11.18 -6.98 -1.36
CA HIS A 182 -10.55 -5.72 -0.95
C HIS A 182 -10.18 -5.74 0.53
N HIS A 183 -10.99 -6.38 1.36
CA HIS A 183 -10.69 -6.55 2.78
C HIS A 183 -9.59 -7.61 3.04
N LEU A 184 -9.48 -8.65 2.20
CA LEU A 184 -8.49 -9.72 2.34
C LEU A 184 -7.08 -9.31 1.87
N LEU A 185 -6.98 -8.73 0.68
CA LEU A 185 -5.69 -8.50 0.00
C LEU A 185 -4.69 -7.63 0.79
N PRO A 186 -5.08 -6.61 1.57
CA PRO A 186 -4.15 -5.85 2.41
C PRO A 186 -3.36 -6.71 3.40
N PHE A 187 -3.94 -7.81 3.91
CA PHE A 187 -3.22 -8.72 4.81
C PHE A 187 -2.21 -9.59 4.07
N ILE A 188 -2.53 -10.00 2.83
CA ILE A 188 -1.56 -10.64 1.93
C ILE A 188 -0.43 -9.67 1.59
N LEU A 189 -0.76 -8.39 1.38
CA LEU A 189 0.21 -7.33 1.13
C LEU A 189 1.15 -7.10 2.33
N VAL A 190 0.65 -7.19 3.57
CA VAL A 190 1.49 -7.20 4.79
C VAL A 190 2.45 -8.38 4.78
N GLY A 191 1.96 -9.60 4.52
CA GLY A 191 2.80 -10.80 4.44
C GLY A 191 3.89 -10.67 3.36
N ALA A 192 3.54 -10.18 2.17
CA ALA A 192 4.50 -9.93 1.10
C ALA A 192 5.54 -8.87 1.48
N SER A 193 5.13 -7.81 2.19
CA SER A 193 6.02 -6.75 2.68
C SER A 193 7.02 -7.27 3.73
N LEU A 194 6.58 -8.17 4.62
CA LEU A 194 7.46 -8.83 5.58
C LEU A 194 8.48 -9.73 4.88
N LEU A 195 8.07 -10.51 3.87
CA LEU A 195 8.99 -11.31 3.06
C LEU A 195 9.99 -10.43 2.29
N HIS A 196 9.54 -9.28 1.78
CA HIS A 196 10.40 -8.32 1.08
C HIS A 196 11.47 -7.74 2.01
N LEU A 197 11.10 -7.36 3.23
CA LEU A 197 12.03 -6.92 4.28
C LEU A 197 12.98 -8.04 4.70
N ALA A 198 12.51 -9.27 4.86
CA ALA A 198 13.36 -10.41 5.21
C ALA A 198 14.43 -10.68 4.13
N ALA A 199 14.03 -10.66 2.85
CA ALA A 199 14.96 -10.81 1.72
C ALA A 199 15.97 -9.65 1.66
N LEU A 200 15.55 -8.42 1.97
CA LEU A 200 16.46 -7.27 2.08
C LEU A 200 17.45 -7.45 3.25
N HIS A 201 16.97 -7.91 4.40
CA HIS A 201 17.77 -8.11 5.61
C HIS A 201 18.83 -9.20 5.45
N GLN A 202 18.62 -10.15 4.54
CA GLN A 202 19.61 -11.17 4.21
C GLN A 202 20.88 -10.61 3.55
N TYR A 203 20.74 -9.57 2.71
CA TYR A 203 21.86 -9.04 1.90
C TYR A 203 22.22 -7.57 2.19
N GLY A 204 21.50 -6.89 3.08
CA GLY A 204 21.75 -5.48 3.39
C GLY A 204 21.18 -4.50 2.35
N SER A 205 20.90 -3.28 2.79
CA SER A 205 20.57 -2.18 1.87
C SER A 205 21.75 -1.83 0.96
N ASN A 206 21.46 -1.42 -0.26
CA ASN A 206 22.44 -0.73 -1.11
C ASN A 206 22.68 0.70 -0.57
N ASN A 207 23.69 1.39 -1.09
CA ASN A 207 24.02 2.78 -0.78
C ASN A 207 24.11 3.65 -2.05
N PRO A 208 24.13 4.99 -1.94
CA PRO A 208 24.14 5.88 -3.11
C PRO A 208 25.30 5.66 -4.09
N LEU A 209 26.45 5.19 -3.60
CA LEU A 209 27.65 4.94 -4.40
C LEU A 209 27.64 3.58 -5.11
N GLY A 210 26.75 2.66 -4.71
CA GLY A 210 26.68 1.31 -5.28
C GLY A 210 27.86 0.40 -4.95
N VAL A 211 28.75 0.81 -4.03
CA VAL A 211 29.95 0.05 -3.65
C VAL A 211 29.70 -0.86 -2.44
N HIS A 212 30.58 -1.82 -2.21
CA HIS A 212 30.58 -2.63 -1.00
C HIS A 212 30.73 -1.74 0.25
N SER A 213 29.87 -1.92 1.25
CA SER A 213 29.71 -0.99 2.39
C SER A 213 29.87 -1.62 3.76
N GLU A 214 30.34 -2.86 3.88
CA GLU A 214 30.61 -3.48 5.20
C GLU A 214 31.69 -2.76 6.01
N MET A 215 32.52 -1.94 5.38
CA MET A 215 33.58 -1.18 6.06
C MET A 215 33.05 -0.03 6.91
N ASP A 216 31.86 0.50 6.59
CA ASP A 216 31.27 1.64 7.29
C ASP A 216 29.74 1.48 7.42
N LYS A 217 29.35 0.82 8.51
CA LYS A 217 27.96 0.64 8.90
C LYS A 217 27.74 1.14 10.32
N ILE A 218 26.55 1.68 10.53
CA ILE A 218 26.04 2.09 11.84
C ILE A 218 24.75 1.32 12.13
N SER A 219 24.38 1.23 13.41
CA SER A 219 23.12 0.62 13.82
C SER A 219 21.93 1.41 13.28
N PHE A 220 20.81 0.72 13.03
CA PHE A 220 19.59 1.36 12.55
C PHE A 220 19.05 2.38 13.56
N TYR A 221 18.90 1.96 14.82
CA TYR A 221 18.59 2.87 15.92
C TYR A 221 19.88 3.45 16.53
N PRO A 222 19.93 4.75 16.86
CA PRO A 222 18.88 5.76 16.68
C PRO A 222 18.95 6.48 15.32
N TYR A 223 20.05 6.31 14.57
CA TYR A 223 20.42 7.20 13.46
C TYR A 223 19.40 7.24 12.32
N PHE A 224 18.95 6.07 11.86
CA PHE A 224 17.97 6.01 10.78
C PHE A 224 16.55 6.21 11.28
N VAL A 225 16.25 5.91 12.54
CA VAL A 225 14.94 6.19 13.14
C VAL A 225 14.67 7.70 13.20
N VAL A 226 15.63 8.53 13.63
CA VAL A 226 15.43 9.99 13.64
C VAL A 226 15.32 10.56 12.22
N LYS A 227 16.03 9.96 11.26
CA LYS A 227 15.97 10.37 9.85
C LYS A 227 14.63 10.01 9.21
N ASP A 228 14.15 8.81 9.47
CA ASP A 228 12.83 8.34 9.04
C ASP A 228 11.74 9.21 9.65
N LEU A 229 11.86 9.56 10.94
CA LEU A 229 10.92 10.46 11.62
C LEU A 229 10.79 11.82 10.91
N VAL A 230 11.90 12.41 10.44
CA VAL A 230 11.85 13.65 9.63
C VAL A 230 11.03 13.42 8.36
N GLY A 231 11.25 12.30 7.66
CA GLY A 231 10.47 11.92 6.49
C GLY A 231 8.98 11.71 6.80
N TRP A 232 8.66 11.08 7.94
CA TRP A 232 7.30 10.83 8.37
C TRP A 232 6.56 12.12 8.73
N VAL A 233 7.21 13.07 9.41
CA VAL A 233 6.61 14.37 9.72
C VAL A 233 6.39 15.19 8.45
N ALA A 234 7.36 15.21 7.53
CA ALA A 234 7.20 15.87 6.24
C ALA A 234 6.02 15.27 5.44
N PHE A 235 5.91 13.94 5.44
CA PHE A 235 4.77 13.24 4.85
C PHE A 235 3.46 13.60 5.54
N ALA A 236 3.40 13.63 6.87
CA ALA A 236 2.19 13.95 7.61
C ALA A 236 1.69 15.36 7.30
N ILE A 237 2.60 16.34 7.21
CA ILE A 237 2.25 17.71 6.78
C ILE A 237 1.67 17.68 5.36
N PHE A 238 2.36 17.04 4.42
CA PHE A 238 1.91 16.93 3.02
C PHE A 238 0.54 16.24 2.92
N PHE A 239 0.37 15.10 3.60
CA PHE A 239 -0.88 14.35 3.63
C PHE A 239 -2.02 15.14 4.25
N SER A 240 -1.76 15.92 5.32
CA SER A 240 -2.78 16.79 5.93
C SER A 240 -3.29 17.86 4.96
N ILE A 241 -2.42 18.43 4.12
CA ILE A 241 -2.83 19.41 3.11
C ILE A 241 -3.85 18.77 2.15
N TRP A 242 -3.56 17.56 1.68
CA TRP A 242 -4.45 16.83 0.78
C TRP A 242 -5.75 16.37 1.45
N ILE A 243 -5.77 16.13 2.76
CA ILE A 243 -7.00 15.78 3.47
C ILE A 243 -7.86 17.03 3.74
N PHE A 244 -7.29 18.08 4.32
CA PHE A 244 -8.08 19.18 4.89
C PHE A 244 -8.35 20.32 3.92
N TYR A 245 -7.51 20.51 2.91
CA TYR A 245 -7.62 21.66 1.99
C TYR A 245 -7.94 21.25 0.55
N ALA A 246 -7.48 20.09 0.10
CA ALA A 246 -7.68 19.61 -1.27
C ALA A 246 -8.25 18.17 -1.37
N PRO A 247 -9.28 17.79 -0.59
CA PRO A 247 -9.70 16.39 -0.41
C PRO A 247 -10.14 15.65 -1.67
N ASN A 248 -10.59 16.37 -2.70
CA ASN A 248 -11.16 15.78 -3.92
C ASN A 248 -10.34 16.09 -5.19
N VAL A 249 -9.23 16.84 -5.09
CA VAL A 249 -8.43 17.23 -6.27
C VAL A 249 -7.79 16.02 -6.95
N LEU A 250 -7.45 14.97 -6.20
CA LEU A 250 -6.91 13.71 -6.73
C LEU A 250 -8.00 12.72 -7.18
N GLY A 251 -9.28 13.06 -7.00
CA GLY A 251 -10.43 12.25 -7.39
C GLY A 251 -10.94 12.60 -8.79
N HIS A 252 -12.05 11.98 -9.17
CA HIS A 252 -12.80 12.31 -10.38
C HIS A 252 -14.22 12.76 -10.01
N PRO A 253 -14.71 13.93 -10.47
CA PRO A 253 -16.00 14.48 -10.05
C PRO A 253 -17.24 13.61 -10.36
N ASP A 254 -17.12 12.72 -11.35
CA ASP A 254 -18.18 11.77 -11.72
C ASP A 254 -18.34 10.60 -10.71
N ASN A 255 -17.54 10.56 -9.64
CA ASN A 255 -17.59 9.55 -8.58
C ASN A 255 -17.83 10.17 -7.21
#